data_AF-A0A6G1S9J3-F1
#
_entry.id   AF-A0A6G1S9J3-F1
#
_cell.length_a   1.000
_cell.length_b   1.000
_cell.length_c   1.000
_cell.angle_alpha   90.00
_cell.angle_beta   90.00
_cell.angle_gamma   90.00
#
_symmetry.space_group_name_H-M   'P 1'
#
loop_
_entity.id
_entity.type
_entity.pdbx_description
1 polymer ?
#
loop_
_entity_poly.entity_id
_entity_poly.type
_entity_poly.pdbx_seq_one_letter_code
_entity_poly.pdbx_strand_id
1 'polypeptide(L)'
;MRSTHHISKRFMMRWNNKIEESLGVRLGPRILVVIATIFVIILQILFLATLSSQPTHCVPSSPFERIRSNYGTDIETLPIIYVVTPTYARPVQRAELTRLSQTLMLVPRLHWIIVEDSISSTELVRKLVSRLKTKFEFTSITLLNEPTPEKYKLRPGDPDWKYPKGPWQRNKALEWLRWHNHELDTNGVVYFADDDNTYDLEIFDEMRSTRNVAVWPVGLVGGLLVERPIVFMDQTSNKSRVLGFNVRWEPSRRFPVDMAGFAVSVRSILTRPNAAFSCNERIGYMESHFLGQFVEVPAELEPKASDCRRILVWHTKTKSPALYAEKKLTRPSNSDMEII
;
A
#
# COMPACT_ATOMS: atom_id res chain seq x y z
N MET A 1 74.12 23.63 -36.67
CA MET A 1 74.02 24.21 -35.31
C MET A 1 74.09 23.09 -34.26
N ARG A 2 75.32 22.78 -33.80
CA ARG A 2 75.68 21.66 -32.90
C ARG A 2 75.63 22.07 -31.40
N SER A 3 74.61 22.79 -30.96
CA SER A 3 74.63 23.41 -29.61
C SER A 3 73.58 22.91 -28.60
N THR A 4 72.53 22.19 -29.03
CA THR A 4 71.47 21.72 -28.11
C THR A 4 71.70 20.32 -27.56
N HIS A 5 72.45 19.47 -28.27
CA HIS A 5 72.72 18.09 -27.87
C HIS A 5 73.75 17.95 -26.73
N HIS A 6 74.60 18.96 -26.54
CA HIS A 6 75.62 18.95 -25.48
C HIS A 6 75.08 19.34 -24.10
N ILE A 7 74.03 20.17 -24.07
CA ILE A 7 73.42 20.66 -22.82
C ILE A 7 72.57 19.55 -22.18
N SER A 8 71.84 18.75 -22.95
CA SER A 8 71.02 17.66 -22.39
C SER A 8 71.86 16.51 -21.81
N LYS A 9 72.98 16.14 -22.45
CA LYS A 9 73.89 15.10 -21.91
C LYS A 9 74.58 15.52 -20.61
N ARG A 10 75.03 16.79 -20.51
CA ARG A 10 75.65 17.30 -19.27
C ARG A 10 74.64 17.42 -18.13
N PHE A 11 73.41 17.83 -18.42
CA PHE A 11 72.34 17.91 -17.43
C PHE A 11 71.94 16.53 -16.90
N MET A 12 71.75 15.56 -17.80
CA MET A 12 71.44 14.17 -17.45
C MET A 12 72.55 13.51 -16.63
N MET A 13 73.84 13.73 -16.97
CA MET A 13 74.96 13.22 -16.15
C MET A 13 75.01 13.85 -14.76
N ARG A 14 74.81 15.18 -14.65
CA ARG A 14 74.80 15.87 -13.35
C ARG A 14 73.66 15.40 -12.45
N TRP A 15 72.52 15.08 -13.04
CA TRP A 15 71.35 14.56 -12.34
C TRP A 15 71.56 13.10 -11.90
N ASN A 16 72.10 12.24 -12.78
CA ASN A 16 72.43 10.85 -12.44
C ASN A 16 73.44 10.78 -11.28
N ASN A 17 74.51 11.60 -11.32
CA ASN A 17 75.53 11.60 -10.27
C ASN A 17 74.98 12.01 -8.89
N LYS A 18 74.05 12.98 -8.83
CA LYS A 18 73.42 13.38 -7.55
C LYS A 18 72.52 12.30 -6.96
N ILE A 19 71.84 11.54 -7.82
CA ILE A 19 71.00 10.41 -7.40
C ILE A 19 71.89 9.24 -6.92
N GLU A 20 72.97 8.96 -7.64
CA GLU A 20 73.95 7.94 -7.26
C GLU A 20 74.67 8.29 -5.94
N GLU A 21 75.00 9.56 -5.69
CA GLU A 21 75.55 10.03 -4.40
C GLU A 21 74.54 9.88 -3.26
N SER A 22 73.25 10.14 -3.49
CA SER A 22 72.22 10.06 -2.45
C SER A 22 71.81 8.63 -2.12
N LEU A 23 71.86 7.71 -3.09
CA LEU A 23 71.47 6.31 -2.93
C LEU A 23 72.66 5.37 -2.68
N GLY A 24 73.90 5.84 -2.85
CA GLY A 24 75.12 5.05 -2.66
C GLY A 24 75.33 3.92 -3.69
N VAL A 25 74.55 3.89 -4.79
CA VAL A 25 74.57 2.82 -5.79
C VAL A 25 74.48 3.40 -7.21
N ARG A 26 75.32 2.89 -8.12
CA ARG A 26 75.31 3.23 -9.55
C ARG A 26 74.14 2.58 -10.26
N LEU A 27 73.13 3.37 -10.60
CA LEU A 27 71.93 2.90 -11.30
C LEU A 27 72.07 3.22 -12.79
N GLY A 28 72.17 2.17 -13.61
CA GLY A 28 72.22 2.33 -15.06
C GLY A 28 70.95 3.00 -15.62
N PRO A 29 71.02 3.70 -16.77
CA PRO A 29 69.91 4.51 -17.30
C PRO A 29 68.64 3.70 -17.57
N ARG A 30 68.75 2.39 -17.86
CA ARG A 30 67.59 1.50 -18.00
C ARG A 30 66.85 1.30 -16.67
N ILE A 31 67.55 1.24 -15.55
CA ILE A 31 66.96 1.04 -14.22
C ILE A 31 66.22 2.32 -13.78
N LEU A 32 66.79 3.50 -14.05
CA LEU A 32 66.10 4.77 -13.79
C LEU A 32 64.79 4.90 -14.57
N VAL A 33 64.76 4.46 -15.83
CA VAL A 33 63.53 4.47 -16.65
C VAL A 33 62.47 3.53 -16.05
N VAL A 34 62.87 2.35 -15.58
CA VAL A 34 61.96 1.40 -14.92
C VAL A 34 61.39 2.00 -13.62
N ILE A 35 62.24 2.60 -12.77
CA ILE A 35 61.80 3.25 -11.53
C ILE A 35 60.84 4.41 -11.81
N ALA A 36 61.15 5.26 -12.80
CA ALA A 36 60.28 6.37 -13.19
C ALA A 36 58.92 5.86 -13.71
N THR A 37 58.92 4.78 -14.48
CA THR A 37 57.68 4.17 -15.00
C THR A 37 56.83 3.61 -13.87
N ILE A 38 57.44 2.89 -12.92
CA ILE A 38 56.74 2.37 -11.73
C ILE A 38 56.14 3.52 -10.91
N PHE A 39 56.90 4.61 -10.72
CA PHE A 39 56.42 5.77 -9.97
C PHE A 39 55.20 6.43 -10.64
N VAL A 40 55.21 6.57 -11.97
CA VAL A 40 54.06 7.08 -12.72
C VAL A 40 52.85 6.16 -12.61
N ILE A 41 53.04 4.84 -12.67
CA ILE A 41 51.95 3.87 -12.49
C ILE A 41 51.37 3.97 -11.07
N ILE A 42 52.20 4.08 -10.04
CA ILE A 42 51.75 4.24 -8.65
C ILE A 42 50.94 5.54 -8.50
N LEU A 43 51.42 6.65 -9.08
CA LEU A 43 50.68 7.92 -9.06
C LEU A 43 49.34 7.81 -9.80
N GLN A 44 49.27 7.10 -10.92
CA GLN A 44 48.01 6.86 -11.63
C GLN A 44 47.04 6.01 -10.82
N ILE A 45 47.52 4.96 -10.14
CA ILE A 45 46.70 4.12 -9.25
C ILE A 45 46.18 4.94 -8.06
N LEU A 46 47.02 5.76 -7.44
CA LEU A 46 46.62 6.64 -6.33
C LEU A 46 45.60 7.68 -6.78
N PHE A 47 45.78 8.28 -7.96
CA PHE A 47 44.84 9.23 -8.53
C PHE A 47 43.47 8.60 -8.84
N LEU A 48 43.47 7.39 -9.43
CA LEU A 48 42.24 6.61 -9.66
C LEU A 48 41.56 6.22 -8.34
N ALA A 49 42.32 5.86 -7.30
CA ALA A 49 41.77 5.58 -5.97
C ALA A 49 41.12 6.83 -5.34
N THR A 50 41.69 8.03 -5.54
CA THR A 50 41.09 9.29 -5.07
C THR A 50 39.87 9.73 -5.88
N LEU A 51 39.77 9.35 -7.17
CA LEU A 51 38.57 9.59 -7.98
C LEU A 51 37.44 8.58 -7.69
N SER A 52 37.80 7.40 -7.16
CA SER A 52 36.87 6.34 -6.76
C SER A 52 36.19 6.60 -5.41
N SER A 53 36.71 7.49 -4.57
CA SER A 53 36.06 7.87 -3.32
C SER A 53 34.91 8.84 -3.59
N GLN A 54 33.77 8.29 -4.04
CA GLN A 54 32.51 9.01 -4.06
C GLN A 54 32.15 9.42 -2.62
N PRO A 55 31.74 10.67 -2.37
CA PRO A 55 31.19 11.04 -1.08
C PRO A 55 29.95 10.19 -0.82
N THR A 56 29.97 9.40 0.24
CA THR A 56 28.80 8.69 0.74
C THR A 56 27.81 9.73 1.24
N HIS A 57 26.90 10.16 0.38
CA HIS A 57 25.75 10.94 0.81
C HIS A 57 24.93 10.06 1.76
N CYS A 58 24.93 10.41 3.05
CA CYS A 58 23.93 9.90 3.99
C CYS A 58 22.59 10.59 3.67
N VAL A 59 21.94 10.18 2.58
CA VAL A 59 20.53 10.49 2.39
C VAL A 59 19.79 9.73 3.49
N PRO A 60 19.04 10.39 4.38
CA PRO A 60 18.16 9.66 5.27
C PRO A 60 17.17 8.91 4.38
N SER A 61 17.26 7.58 4.39
CA SER A 61 16.30 6.73 3.70
C SER A 61 14.90 7.21 4.07
N SER A 62 14.05 7.47 3.08
CA SER A 62 12.68 7.85 3.40
C SER A 62 12.05 6.76 4.29
N PRO A 63 11.11 7.08 5.20
CA PRO A 63 10.41 6.05 5.97
C PRO A 63 9.83 4.91 5.10
N PHE A 64 9.49 5.22 3.83
CA PHE A 64 9.04 4.27 2.82
C PHE A 64 10.13 3.27 2.40
N GLU A 65 11.39 3.67 2.27
CA GLU A 65 12.50 2.76 1.94
C GLU A 65 12.80 1.76 3.08
N ARG A 66 12.56 2.17 4.33
CA ARG A 66 12.79 1.31 5.49
C ARG A 66 11.73 0.20 5.63
N ILE A 67 10.48 0.43 5.22
CA ILE A 67 9.46 -0.63 5.09
C ILE A 67 9.82 -1.56 3.92
N ARG A 68 10.27 -0.99 2.79
CA ARG A 68 10.75 -1.75 1.62
C ARG A 68 11.91 -2.69 1.97
N SER A 69 12.79 -2.27 2.88
CA SER A 69 13.91 -3.06 3.40
C SER A 69 13.50 -4.35 4.10
N ASN A 70 12.33 -4.42 4.75
CA ASN A 70 11.87 -5.64 5.43
C ASN A 70 11.41 -6.73 4.45
N TYR A 71 11.04 -6.34 3.22
CA TYR A 71 10.52 -7.24 2.20
C TYR A 71 11.56 -7.66 1.12
N GLY A 72 12.79 -7.13 1.19
CA GLY A 72 13.91 -7.54 0.33
C GLY A 72 13.58 -7.59 -1.18
N THR A 73 14.24 -8.49 -1.90
CA THR A 73 14.02 -8.79 -3.34
C THR A 73 12.67 -9.47 -3.63
N ASP A 74 11.81 -9.68 -2.63
CA ASP A 74 10.59 -10.47 -2.72
C ASP A 74 9.31 -9.62 -2.90
N ILE A 75 9.42 -8.29 -2.88
CA ILE A 75 8.25 -7.41 -3.05
C ILE A 75 7.54 -7.68 -4.38
N GLU A 76 8.29 -7.86 -5.46
CA GLU A 76 7.71 -8.01 -6.79
C GLU A 76 6.89 -9.31 -6.95
N THR A 77 7.11 -10.31 -6.11
CA THR A 77 6.37 -11.59 -6.13
C THR A 77 5.10 -11.54 -5.28
N LEU A 78 4.92 -10.53 -4.43
CA LEU A 78 3.79 -10.44 -3.52
C LEU A 78 2.46 -10.34 -4.30
N PRO A 79 1.43 -11.08 -3.87
CA PRO A 79 0.09 -10.89 -4.41
C PRO A 79 -0.40 -9.45 -4.27
N ILE A 80 -1.01 -8.91 -5.34
CA ILE A 80 -1.60 -7.57 -5.31
C ILE A 80 -2.86 -7.56 -4.44
N ILE A 81 -2.97 -6.58 -3.55
CA ILE A 81 -4.21 -6.30 -2.80
C ILE A 81 -5.00 -5.23 -3.54
N TYR A 82 -6.20 -5.57 -4.00
CA TYR A 82 -7.16 -4.64 -4.59
C TYR A 82 -8.10 -4.14 -3.49
N VAL A 83 -7.83 -2.95 -2.97
CA VAL A 83 -8.65 -2.33 -1.92
C VAL A 83 -9.78 -1.55 -2.56
N VAL A 84 -11.01 -1.96 -2.31
CA VAL A 84 -12.23 -1.31 -2.77
C VAL A 84 -12.76 -0.41 -1.67
N THR A 85 -12.79 0.90 -1.92
CA THR A 85 -13.26 1.90 -0.96
C THR A 85 -14.42 2.71 -1.54
N PRO A 86 -15.68 2.42 -1.13
CA PRO A 86 -16.77 3.33 -1.39
C PRO A 86 -16.59 4.61 -0.57
N THR A 87 -16.87 5.77 -1.16
CA THR A 87 -16.83 7.05 -0.46
C THR A 87 -17.95 7.96 -0.96
N TYR A 88 -18.32 8.97 -0.16
CA TYR A 88 -19.34 9.94 -0.53
C TYR A 88 -19.05 11.31 0.07
N ALA A 89 -19.61 12.35 -0.55
CA ALA A 89 -19.43 13.72 -0.12
C ALA A 89 -20.06 13.97 1.25
N ARG A 90 -19.22 14.29 2.24
CA ARG A 90 -19.61 14.81 3.56
C ARG A 90 -18.45 15.60 4.18
N PRO A 91 -18.69 16.42 5.22
CA PRO A 91 -17.67 17.30 5.79
C PRO A 91 -16.34 16.62 6.16
N VAL A 92 -16.38 15.36 6.60
CA VAL A 92 -15.19 14.60 7.02
C VAL A 92 -14.54 13.81 5.89
N GLN A 93 -15.12 13.75 4.68
CA GLN A 93 -14.65 12.89 3.58
C GLN A 93 -13.15 13.01 3.31
N ARG A 94 -12.67 14.24 3.15
CA ARG A 94 -11.26 14.49 2.87
C ARG A 94 -10.37 13.98 3.99
N ALA A 95 -10.76 14.18 5.25
CA ALA A 95 -9.98 13.72 6.40
C ALA A 95 -9.87 12.19 6.42
N GLU A 96 -10.99 11.50 6.16
CA GLU A 96 -11.06 10.04 6.12
C GLU A 96 -10.21 9.45 4.99
N LEU A 97 -10.35 9.98 3.78
CA LEU A 97 -9.51 9.56 2.64
C LEU A 97 -8.04 9.92 2.86
N THR A 98 -7.73 11.00 3.59
CA THR A 98 -6.34 11.39 3.89
C THR A 98 -5.68 10.36 4.81
N ARG A 99 -6.30 10.01 5.94
CA ARG A 99 -5.71 9.02 6.85
C ARG A 99 -5.68 7.60 6.26
N LEU A 100 -6.71 7.24 5.48
CA LEU A 100 -6.72 5.96 4.79
C LEU A 100 -5.60 5.90 3.75
N SER A 101 -5.47 6.91 2.88
CA SER A 101 -4.39 6.94 1.87
C SER A 101 -3.01 6.90 2.51
N GLN A 102 -2.77 7.63 3.60
CA GLN A 102 -1.51 7.57 4.36
C GLN A 102 -1.22 6.15 4.89
N THR A 103 -2.25 5.40 5.31
CA THR A 103 -2.10 4.00 5.72
C THR A 103 -1.77 3.10 4.53
N LEU A 104 -2.55 3.20 3.45
CA LEU A 104 -2.39 2.36 2.26
C LEU A 104 -1.05 2.58 1.55
N MET A 105 -0.49 3.79 1.61
CA MET A 105 0.84 4.09 1.06
C MET A 105 1.97 3.32 1.75
N LEU A 106 1.75 2.80 2.97
CA LEU A 106 2.72 1.99 3.69
C LEU A 106 2.67 0.51 3.28
N VAL A 107 1.69 0.12 2.47
CA VAL A 107 1.45 -1.28 2.09
C VAL A 107 2.03 -1.55 0.69
N PRO A 108 3.00 -2.47 0.54
CA PRO A 108 3.55 -2.81 -0.77
C PRO A 108 2.51 -3.54 -1.63
N ARG A 109 2.67 -3.48 -2.97
CA ARG A 109 1.82 -4.22 -3.94
C ARG A 109 0.33 -4.09 -3.62
N LEU A 110 -0.15 -2.86 -3.62
CA LEU A 110 -1.53 -2.51 -3.38
C LEU A 110 -2.06 -1.69 -4.56
N HIS A 111 -3.31 -1.95 -4.95
CA HIS A 111 -4.06 -1.17 -5.91
C HIS A 111 -5.32 -0.63 -5.24
N TRP A 112 -5.47 0.69 -5.19
CA TRP A 112 -6.61 1.31 -4.52
C TRP A 112 -7.70 1.69 -5.52
N ILE A 113 -8.90 1.14 -5.33
CA ILE A 113 -10.08 1.39 -6.15
C ILE A 113 -11.02 2.27 -5.32
N ILE A 114 -11.04 3.56 -5.63
CA ILE A 114 -11.93 4.52 -4.99
C ILE A 114 -13.20 4.61 -5.84
N VAL A 115 -14.36 4.44 -5.21
CA VAL A 115 -15.64 4.55 -5.89
C VAL A 115 -16.50 5.60 -5.20
N GLU A 116 -16.66 6.76 -5.85
CA GLU A 116 -17.48 7.85 -5.32
C GLU A 116 -18.99 7.57 -5.53
N ASP A 117 -19.79 7.76 -4.48
CA ASP A 117 -21.24 7.86 -4.57
C ASP A 117 -21.64 9.21 -5.18
N SER A 118 -21.45 9.30 -6.49
CA SER A 118 -21.71 10.49 -7.29
C SER A 118 -21.91 10.15 -8.77
N ILE A 119 -22.58 11.03 -9.50
CA ILE A 119 -22.79 10.90 -10.95
C ILE A 119 -21.48 11.08 -11.72
N SER A 120 -20.54 11.83 -11.17
CA SER A 120 -19.20 12.05 -11.70
C SER A 120 -18.22 12.26 -10.55
N SER A 121 -16.94 11.97 -10.79
CA SER A 121 -15.92 12.20 -9.76
C SER A 121 -15.94 13.66 -9.29
N THR A 122 -15.73 13.90 -8.00
CA THR A 122 -15.71 15.25 -7.46
C THR A 122 -14.34 15.89 -7.66
N GLU A 123 -14.28 17.23 -7.63
CA GLU A 123 -12.99 17.93 -7.69
C GLU A 123 -12.10 17.58 -6.49
N LEU A 124 -12.70 17.41 -5.31
CA LEU A 124 -12.03 17.02 -4.08
C LEU A 124 -11.29 15.69 -4.25
N VAL A 125 -11.97 14.64 -4.69
CA VAL A 125 -11.33 13.32 -4.83
C VAL A 125 -10.35 13.29 -5.99
N ARG A 126 -10.65 13.96 -7.12
CA ARG A 126 -9.69 14.10 -8.24
C ARG A 126 -8.38 14.77 -7.82
N LYS A 127 -8.46 15.84 -7.04
CA LYS A 127 -7.28 16.56 -6.54
C LYS A 127 -6.50 15.74 -5.52
N LEU A 128 -7.18 15.04 -4.62
CA LEU A 128 -6.55 14.09 -3.71
C LEU A 128 -5.77 13.02 -4.48
N VAL A 129 -6.40 12.34 -5.45
CA VAL A 129 -5.76 11.31 -6.26
C VAL A 129 -4.58 11.89 -7.06
N SER A 130 -4.76 13.06 -7.69
CA SER A 130 -3.67 13.74 -8.41
C SER A 130 -2.48 14.02 -7.48
N ARG A 131 -2.74 14.50 -6.27
CA ARG A 131 -1.71 14.75 -5.26
C ARG A 131 -1.02 13.45 -4.81
N LEU A 132 -1.76 12.38 -4.60
CA LEU A 132 -1.20 11.05 -4.25
C LEU A 132 -0.27 10.54 -5.35
N LYS A 133 -0.68 10.65 -6.61
CA LYS A 133 0.14 10.21 -7.75
C LYS A 133 1.39 11.07 -7.94
N THR A 134 1.26 12.39 -7.84
CA THR A 134 2.34 13.34 -8.21
C THR A 134 3.31 13.67 -7.08
N LYS A 135 2.83 13.80 -5.83
CA LYS A 135 3.66 14.20 -4.69
C LYS A 135 4.11 13.03 -3.83
N PHE A 136 3.38 11.93 -3.87
CA PHE A 136 3.57 10.78 -2.97
C PHE A 136 3.87 9.47 -3.70
N GLU A 137 3.98 9.52 -5.04
CA GLU A 137 4.28 8.36 -5.90
C GLU A 137 3.32 7.17 -5.73
N PHE A 138 2.13 7.40 -5.15
CA PHE A 138 1.11 6.38 -4.99
C PHE A 138 0.27 6.31 -6.27
N THR A 139 0.84 5.64 -7.28
CA THR A 139 0.34 5.66 -8.66
C THR A 139 -0.75 4.64 -8.95
N SER A 140 -0.75 3.52 -8.22
CA SER A 140 -1.67 2.39 -8.37
C SER A 140 -3.06 2.69 -7.77
N ILE A 141 -3.76 3.63 -8.42
CA ILE A 141 -5.09 4.10 -8.01
C ILE A 141 -6.02 4.17 -9.21
N THR A 142 -7.18 3.53 -9.08
CA THR A 142 -8.33 3.63 -9.99
C THR A 142 -9.43 4.46 -9.32
N LEU A 143 -9.97 5.42 -10.06
CA LEU A 143 -11.08 6.26 -9.62
C LEU A 143 -12.32 5.94 -10.45
N LEU A 144 -13.38 5.51 -9.77
CA LEU A 144 -14.69 5.21 -10.34
C LEU A 144 -15.75 6.09 -9.64
N ASN A 145 -16.95 6.10 -10.20
CA ASN A 145 -18.10 6.71 -9.58
C ASN A 145 -19.36 5.91 -9.94
N GLU A 146 -20.27 5.80 -8.98
CA GLU A 146 -21.56 5.14 -9.15
C GLU A 146 -22.55 5.77 -8.16
N PRO A 147 -23.59 6.50 -8.62
CA PRO A 147 -24.53 7.14 -7.72
C PRO A 147 -25.50 6.12 -7.10
N THR A 148 -25.67 6.18 -5.78
CA THR A 148 -26.74 5.47 -5.09
C THR A 148 -28.10 6.00 -5.58
N PRO A 149 -29.06 5.14 -5.99
CA PRO A 149 -30.37 5.59 -6.43
C PRO A 149 -31.11 6.39 -5.36
N GLU A 150 -31.82 7.44 -5.77
CA GLU A 150 -32.42 8.42 -4.86
C GLU A 150 -33.35 7.80 -3.80
N LYS A 151 -34.06 6.72 -4.15
CA LYS A 151 -34.94 5.98 -3.23
C LYS A 151 -34.22 5.30 -2.06
N TYR A 152 -32.90 5.12 -2.12
CA TYR A 152 -32.07 4.52 -1.08
C TYR A 152 -31.15 5.53 -0.38
N LYS A 153 -31.27 6.83 -0.69
CA LYS A 153 -30.52 7.86 0.03
C LYS A 153 -31.20 8.22 1.35
N LEU A 154 -30.38 8.41 2.38
CA LEU A 154 -30.84 8.89 3.68
C LEU A 154 -31.33 10.34 3.56
N ARG A 155 -32.46 10.62 4.20
CA ARG A 155 -33.00 11.99 4.34
C ARG A 155 -32.61 12.57 5.71
N PRO A 156 -32.62 13.89 5.87
CA PRO A 156 -32.40 14.50 7.19
C PRO A 156 -33.36 13.91 8.24
N GLY A 157 -32.81 13.37 9.32
CA GLY A 157 -33.56 12.72 10.41
C GLY A 157 -33.75 11.21 10.24
N ASP A 158 -33.41 10.62 9.10
CA ASP A 158 -33.37 9.16 8.96
C ASP A 158 -32.28 8.55 9.87
N PRO A 159 -32.52 7.38 10.47
CA PRO A 159 -31.47 6.67 11.17
C PRO A 159 -30.39 6.19 10.19
N ASP A 160 -29.13 6.27 10.61
CA ASP A 160 -27.98 5.90 9.79
C ASP A 160 -28.00 4.47 9.22
N TRP A 161 -28.76 3.57 9.87
CA TRP A 161 -28.88 2.16 9.52
C TRP A 161 -30.06 1.84 8.59
N LYS A 162 -30.85 2.84 8.17
CA LYS A 162 -32.08 2.63 7.37
C LYS A 162 -31.83 1.92 6.04
N TYR A 163 -30.73 2.25 5.36
CA TYR A 163 -30.35 1.68 4.08
C TYR A 163 -28.89 1.21 4.11
N PRO A 164 -28.55 0.11 3.42
CA PRO A 164 -27.17 -0.32 3.28
C PRO A 164 -26.37 0.75 2.51
N LYS A 165 -25.19 1.10 3.04
CA LYS A 165 -24.29 2.08 2.44
C LYS A 165 -23.27 1.35 1.55
N GLY A 166 -23.02 1.87 0.36
CA GLY A 166 -21.94 1.39 -0.52
C GLY A 166 -22.21 0.20 -1.46
N PRO A 167 -23.37 -0.51 -1.53
CA PRO A 167 -23.44 -1.73 -2.34
C PRO A 167 -23.31 -1.46 -3.84
N TRP A 168 -23.86 -0.36 -4.36
CA TRP A 168 -23.68 0.04 -5.78
C TRP A 168 -22.21 0.29 -6.11
N GLN A 169 -21.51 0.99 -5.22
CA GLN A 169 -20.12 1.36 -5.40
C GLN A 169 -19.19 0.13 -5.33
N ARG A 170 -19.44 -0.78 -4.38
CA ARG A 170 -18.71 -2.06 -4.30
C ARG A 170 -18.97 -2.93 -5.54
N ASN A 171 -20.21 -2.98 -6.00
CA ASN A 171 -20.55 -3.70 -7.25
C ASN A 171 -19.91 -3.06 -8.48
N LYS A 172 -19.78 -1.72 -8.52
CA LYS A 172 -19.07 -1.03 -9.60
C LYS A 172 -17.58 -1.40 -9.65
N ALA A 173 -16.94 -1.54 -8.49
CA ALA A 173 -15.58 -2.04 -8.42
C ALA A 173 -15.48 -3.51 -8.88
N LEU A 174 -16.43 -4.37 -8.50
CA LEU A 174 -16.48 -5.75 -8.98
C LEU A 174 -16.66 -5.84 -10.50
N GLU A 175 -17.51 -5.00 -11.08
CA GLU A 175 -17.67 -4.86 -12.53
C GLU A 175 -16.34 -4.47 -13.18
N TRP A 176 -15.67 -3.44 -12.64
CA TRP A 176 -14.37 -2.99 -13.15
C TRP A 176 -13.31 -4.09 -13.08
N LEU A 177 -13.20 -4.82 -11.95
CA LEU A 177 -12.27 -5.94 -11.79
C LEU A 177 -12.53 -7.04 -12.83
N ARG A 178 -13.79 -7.39 -13.07
CA ARG A 178 -14.17 -8.41 -14.06
C ARG A 178 -13.88 -7.96 -15.48
N TRP A 179 -14.10 -6.68 -15.78
CA TRP A 179 -13.79 -6.10 -17.08
C TRP A 179 -12.28 -6.11 -17.38
N HIS A 180 -11.45 -5.81 -16.37
CA HIS A 180 -9.98 -5.76 -16.49
C HIS A 180 -9.29 -7.08 -16.12
N ASN A 181 -9.99 -8.21 -16.16
CA ASN A 181 -9.50 -9.49 -15.65
C ASN A 181 -8.12 -9.94 -16.18
N HIS A 182 -7.78 -9.54 -17.41
CA HIS A 182 -6.53 -9.89 -18.08
C HIS A 182 -5.32 -9.10 -17.55
N GLU A 183 -5.56 -7.99 -16.86
CA GLU A 183 -4.53 -7.14 -16.24
C GLU A 183 -4.37 -7.43 -14.74
N LEU A 184 -5.27 -8.24 -14.16
CA LEU A 184 -5.26 -8.51 -12.74
C LEU A 184 -4.26 -9.61 -12.37
N ASP A 185 -3.65 -9.45 -11.20
CA ASP A 185 -2.95 -10.53 -10.54
C ASP A 185 -3.97 -11.57 -10.03
N THR A 186 -4.03 -12.72 -10.69
CA THR A 186 -4.94 -13.81 -10.31
C THR A 186 -4.63 -14.43 -8.94
N ASN A 187 -3.41 -14.26 -8.42
CA ASN A 187 -3.05 -14.64 -7.05
C ASN A 187 -3.42 -13.56 -6.03
N GLY A 188 -3.80 -12.38 -6.50
CA GLY A 188 -4.18 -11.24 -5.69
C GLY A 188 -5.48 -11.45 -4.91
N VAL A 189 -5.81 -10.45 -4.10
CA VAL A 189 -6.97 -10.46 -3.19
C VAL A 189 -7.75 -9.16 -3.28
N VAL A 190 -9.07 -9.25 -3.15
CA VAL A 190 -9.98 -8.12 -3.09
C VAL A 190 -10.40 -7.91 -1.65
N TYR A 191 -10.22 -6.69 -1.15
CA TYR A 191 -10.59 -6.29 0.20
C TYR A 191 -11.51 -5.07 0.18
N PHE A 192 -12.63 -5.13 0.90
CA PHE A 192 -13.60 -4.04 0.97
C PHE A 192 -13.32 -3.20 2.22
N ALA A 193 -12.75 -2.02 2.01
CA ALA A 193 -12.31 -1.13 3.06
C ALA A 193 -13.10 0.18 3.02
N ASP A 194 -14.07 0.32 3.94
CA ASP A 194 -14.81 1.57 4.11
C ASP A 194 -13.85 2.68 4.58
N ASP A 195 -14.14 3.93 4.15
CA ASP A 195 -13.20 5.04 4.32
C ASP A 195 -13.03 5.53 5.76
N ASP A 196 -13.95 5.16 6.66
CA ASP A 196 -13.98 5.60 8.06
C ASP A 196 -13.40 4.57 9.06
N ASN A 197 -13.10 3.36 8.62
CA ASN A 197 -12.54 2.29 9.45
C ASN A 197 -11.04 2.53 9.72
N THR A 198 -10.46 1.77 10.66
CA THR A 198 -9.04 1.84 11.03
C THR A 198 -8.38 0.48 10.81
N TYR A 199 -7.22 0.46 10.14
CA TYR A 199 -6.56 -0.75 9.68
C TYR A 199 -5.12 -0.79 10.21
N ASP A 200 -4.78 -1.86 10.92
CA ASP A 200 -3.38 -2.18 11.24
C ASP A 200 -2.65 -2.64 9.97
N LEU A 201 -1.36 -2.33 9.81
CA LEU A 201 -0.61 -2.73 8.63
C LEU A 201 -0.53 -4.26 8.48
N GLU A 202 -0.53 -5.00 9.59
CA GLU A 202 -0.42 -6.46 9.57
C GLU A 202 -1.64 -7.15 8.91
N ILE A 203 -2.81 -6.50 8.86
CA ILE A 203 -3.98 -7.12 8.20
C ILE A 203 -3.75 -7.32 6.71
N PHE A 204 -2.98 -6.43 6.08
CA PHE A 204 -2.67 -6.51 4.66
C PHE A 204 -1.77 -7.70 4.36
N ASP A 205 -0.88 -8.08 5.27
CA ASP A 205 -0.02 -9.25 5.09
C ASP A 205 -0.79 -10.56 5.35
N GLU A 206 -1.67 -10.57 6.35
CA GLU A 206 -2.57 -11.69 6.65
C GLU A 206 -3.45 -12.06 5.45
N MET A 207 -4.00 -11.06 4.75
CA MET A 207 -4.94 -11.31 3.66
C MET A 207 -4.27 -11.75 2.36
N ARG A 208 -2.99 -11.45 2.09
CA ARG A 208 -2.32 -11.80 0.81
C ARG A 208 -2.37 -13.28 0.46
N SER A 209 -2.38 -14.14 1.47
CA SER A 209 -2.37 -15.59 1.30
C SER A 209 -3.77 -16.21 1.11
N THR A 210 -4.81 -15.41 0.89
CA THR A 210 -6.20 -15.87 0.74
C THR A 210 -6.37 -16.68 -0.55
N ARG A 211 -6.88 -17.91 -0.45
CA ARG A 211 -7.11 -18.76 -1.63
C ARG A 211 -8.55 -18.70 -2.14
N ASN A 212 -9.53 -18.62 -1.24
CA ASN A 212 -10.95 -18.45 -1.55
C ASN A 212 -11.52 -17.24 -0.80
N VAL A 213 -11.79 -17.40 0.51
CA VAL A 213 -12.33 -16.36 1.38
C VAL A 213 -11.64 -16.46 2.73
N ALA A 214 -10.98 -15.38 3.15
CA ALA A 214 -10.35 -15.26 4.46
C ALA A 214 -11.19 -14.42 5.40
N VAL A 215 -11.11 -14.71 6.70
CA VAL A 215 -11.86 -13.99 7.75
C VAL A 215 -11.02 -13.73 8.99
N TRP A 216 -11.36 -12.65 9.70
CA TRP A 216 -10.69 -12.23 10.93
C TRP A 216 -11.63 -11.45 11.87
N PRO A 217 -11.22 -11.23 13.14
CA PRO A 217 -11.96 -10.40 14.08
C PRO A 217 -12.02 -8.94 13.66
N VAL A 218 -13.14 -8.27 13.96
CA VAL A 218 -13.31 -6.83 13.77
C VAL A 218 -13.64 -6.20 15.12
N GLY A 219 -12.88 -5.17 15.50
CA GLY A 219 -13.08 -4.42 16.73
C GLY A 219 -14.21 -3.40 16.61
N LEU A 220 -14.89 -3.14 17.74
CA LEU A 220 -15.89 -2.07 17.90
C LEU A 220 -17.07 -2.14 16.93
N VAL A 221 -17.55 -3.36 16.64
CA VAL A 221 -18.64 -3.61 15.69
C VAL A 221 -19.76 -4.43 16.33
N GLY A 222 -20.98 -4.37 15.76
CA GLY A 222 -22.12 -5.15 16.24
C GLY A 222 -22.58 -4.82 17.67
N GLY A 223 -22.14 -3.68 18.23
CA GLY A 223 -22.36 -3.33 19.63
C GLY A 223 -21.46 -4.09 20.63
N LEU A 224 -20.37 -4.69 20.16
CA LEU A 224 -19.41 -5.45 20.95
C LEU A 224 -18.01 -4.84 20.86
N LEU A 225 -17.14 -5.19 21.81
CA LEU A 225 -15.70 -4.87 21.72
C LEU A 225 -15.05 -5.54 20.50
N VAL A 226 -15.50 -6.76 20.19
CA VAL A 226 -15.04 -7.54 19.05
C VAL A 226 -16.14 -8.51 18.60
N GLU A 227 -16.42 -8.54 17.29
CA GLU A 227 -17.07 -9.69 16.65
C GLU A 227 -15.99 -10.55 16.01
N ARG A 228 -16.07 -11.88 16.20
CA ARG A 228 -15.01 -12.78 15.71
C ARG A 228 -15.50 -14.16 15.29
N PRO A 229 -14.83 -14.80 14.32
CA PRO A 229 -14.93 -16.24 14.12
C PRO A 229 -14.48 -17.03 15.36
N ILE A 230 -15.14 -18.17 15.59
CA ILE A 230 -14.73 -19.19 16.57
C ILE A 230 -13.98 -20.26 15.79
N VAL A 231 -12.69 -20.38 16.07
CA VAL A 231 -11.77 -21.25 15.32
C VAL A 231 -11.40 -22.47 16.15
N PHE A 232 -11.39 -23.64 15.50
CA PHE A 232 -10.90 -24.90 16.04
C PHE A 232 -9.74 -25.41 15.19
N MET A 233 -8.66 -25.82 15.87
CA MET A 233 -7.51 -26.42 15.21
C MET A 233 -7.72 -27.93 15.11
N ASP A 234 -7.90 -28.43 13.89
CA ASP A 234 -7.93 -29.86 13.63
C ASP A 234 -6.50 -30.41 13.68
N GLN A 235 -6.19 -31.13 14.77
CA GLN A 235 -4.87 -31.70 15.00
C GLN A 235 -4.51 -32.79 13.98
N THR A 236 -5.50 -33.47 13.40
CA THR A 236 -5.25 -34.56 12.44
C THR A 236 -4.87 -34.01 11.07
N SER A 237 -5.54 -32.95 10.61
CA SER A 237 -5.22 -32.29 9.33
C SER A 237 -4.23 -31.12 9.44
N ASN A 238 -3.83 -30.76 10.67
CA ASN A 238 -3.04 -29.57 10.99
C ASN A 238 -3.62 -28.30 10.35
N LYS A 239 -4.96 -28.16 10.36
CA LYS A 239 -5.67 -27.06 9.71
C LYS A 239 -6.72 -26.45 10.64
N SER A 240 -6.68 -25.14 10.79
CA SER A 240 -7.71 -24.37 11.48
C SER A 240 -8.99 -24.27 10.66
N ARG A 241 -10.14 -24.42 11.32
CA ARG A 241 -11.48 -24.29 10.72
C ARG A 241 -12.36 -23.38 11.56
N VAL A 242 -13.20 -22.59 10.90
CA VAL A 242 -14.24 -21.79 11.58
C VAL A 242 -15.43 -22.68 11.90
N LEU A 243 -15.80 -22.78 13.17
CA LEU A 243 -16.96 -23.53 13.64
C LEU A 243 -18.24 -22.70 13.70
N GLY A 244 -18.08 -21.39 13.86
CA GLY A 244 -19.17 -20.44 14.05
C GLY A 244 -18.61 -19.07 14.40
N PHE A 245 -19.44 -18.22 14.99
CA PHE A 245 -19.09 -16.82 15.23
C PHE A 245 -19.56 -16.37 16.62
N ASN A 246 -18.74 -15.55 17.26
CA ASN A 246 -19.11 -14.84 18.48
C ASN A 246 -19.65 -13.46 18.10
N VAL A 247 -20.97 -13.38 17.98
CA VAL A 247 -21.73 -12.19 17.57
C VAL A 247 -23.00 -12.08 18.39
N ARG A 248 -23.55 -10.86 18.51
CA ARG A 248 -24.82 -10.64 19.21
C ARG A 248 -25.94 -10.18 18.28
N TRP A 249 -25.61 -9.34 17.29
CA TRP A 249 -26.59 -8.77 16.38
C TRP A 249 -26.84 -9.73 15.20
N GLU A 250 -28.10 -10.13 15.03
CA GLU A 250 -28.57 -11.08 14.00
C GLU A 250 -27.67 -12.34 13.87
N PRO A 251 -27.54 -13.17 14.93
CA PRO A 251 -26.64 -14.33 14.93
C PRO A 251 -27.09 -15.45 13.99
N SER A 252 -28.32 -15.41 13.49
CA SER A 252 -28.87 -16.35 12.50
C SER A 252 -28.34 -16.13 11.08
N ARG A 253 -27.61 -15.04 10.84
CA ARG A 253 -26.91 -14.83 9.56
C ARG A 253 -25.94 -15.97 9.31
N ARG A 254 -25.86 -16.46 8.07
CA ARG A 254 -24.94 -17.57 7.71
C ARG A 254 -23.48 -17.19 7.98
N PHE A 255 -23.13 -15.95 7.65
CA PHE A 255 -21.81 -15.37 7.88
C PHE A 255 -21.99 -14.00 8.57
N PRO A 256 -22.17 -13.98 9.91
CA PRO A 256 -22.30 -12.75 10.67
C PRO A 256 -20.93 -12.10 10.85
N VAL A 257 -20.38 -11.58 9.77
CA VAL A 257 -19.14 -10.80 9.76
C VAL A 257 -19.45 -9.39 9.28
N ASP A 258 -18.65 -8.44 9.72
CA ASP A 258 -18.64 -7.09 9.17
C ASP A 258 -17.91 -7.06 7.82
N MET A 259 -18.19 -6.05 6.99
CA MET A 259 -17.55 -5.85 5.68
C MET A 259 -16.01 -5.83 5.77
N ALA A 260 -15.45 -5.23 6.83
CA ALA A 260 -14.02 -5.14 7.02
C ALA A 260 -13.39 -6.45 7.53
N GLY A 261 -14.20 -7.46 7.86
CA GLY A 261 -13.79 -8.72 8.50
C GLY A 261 -13.40 -9.85 7.54
N PHE A 262 -13.36 -9.61 6.23
CA PHE A 262 -13.04 -10.63 5.25
C PHE A 262 -12.34 -10.09 4.00
N ALA A 263 -11.64 -10.96 3.28
CA ALA A 263 -11.16 -10.72 1.91
C ALA A 263 -11.46 -11.94 1.02
N VAL A 264 -11.55 -11.70 -0.29
CA VAL A 264 -11.86 -12.72 -1.29
C VAL A 264 -10.75 -12.76 -2.33
N SER A 265 -10.30 -13.96 -2.73
CA SER A 265 -9.26 -14.05 -3.77
C SER A 265 -9.79 -13.52 -5.11
N VAL A 266 -8.92 -12.82 -5.87
CA VAL A 266 -9.26 -12.30 -7.20
C VAL A 266 -9.76 -13.45 -8.08
N ARG A 267 -9.09 -14.60 -8.04
CA ARG A 267 -9.53 -15.81 -8.74
C ARG A 267 -10.98 -16.16 -8.45
N SER A 268 -11.42 -16.11 -7.19
CA SER A 268 -12.79 -16.44 -6.80
C SER A 268 -13.80 -15.42 -7.30
N ILE A 269 -13.45 -14.12 -7.31
CA ILE A 269 -14.27 -13.05 -7.89
C ILE A 269 -14.47 -13.25 -9.40
N LEU A 270 -13.40 -13.67 -10.10
CA LEU A 270 -13.41 -13.87 -11.55
C LEU A 270 -14.15 -15.16 -11.97
N THR A 271 -14.00 -16.25 -11.23
CA THR A 271 -14.68 -17.53 -11.54
C THR A 271 -16.18 -17.49 -11.24
N ARG A 272 -16.64 -16.50 -10.47
CA ARG A 272 -18.05 -16.29 -10.14
C ARG A 272 -18.49 -14.90 -10.65
N PRO A 273 -18.68 -14.74 -11.97
CA PRO A 273 -18.94 -13.42 -12.58
C PRO A 273 -20.27 -12.80 -12.16
N ASN A 274 -21.21 -13.60 -11.64
CA ASN A 274 -22.50 -13.13 -11.15
C ASN A 274 -22.48 -12.76 -9.65
N ALA A 275 -21.38 -13.03 -8.94
CA ALA A 275 -21.33 -12.78 -7.51
C ALA A 275 -21.36 -11.27 -7.21
N ALA A 276 -22.35 -10.79 -6.48
CA ALA A 276 -22.52 -9.37 -6.20
C ALA A 276 -23.15 -9.12 -4.83
N PHE A 277 -22.99 -7.90 -4.32
CA PHE A 277 -23.76 -7.44 -3.17
C PHE A 277 -25.20 -7.18 -3.61
N SER A 278 -26.16 -7.76 -2.89
CA SER A 278 -27.58 -7.50 -3.14
C SER A 278 -27.99 -6.19 -2.48
N CYS A 279 -28.55 -5.27 -3.27
CA CYS A 279 -28.99 -3.96 -2.81
C CYS A 279 -30.36 -3.98 -2.10
N ASN A 280 -31.03 -5.15 -2.07
CA ASN A 280 -32.36 -5.33 -1.51
C ASN A 280 -32.36 -6.28 -0.30
N GLU A 281 -31.19 -6.65 0.22
CA GLU A 281 -31.11 -7.49 1.41
C GLU A 281 -31.69 -6.80 2.64
N ARG A 282 -32.14 -7.63 3.58
CA ARG A 282 -32.40 -7.18 4.94
C ARG A 282 -31.12 -6.54 5.51
N ILE A 283 -31.30 -5.50 6.32
CA ILE A 283 -30.20 -4.80 6.99
C ILE A 283 -29.25 -5.82 7.62
N GLY A 284 -27.95 -5.64 7.33
CA GLY A 284 -26.77 -6.44 7.70
C GLY A 284 -26.74 -7.92 7.30
N TYR A 285 -27.55 -8.32 6.32
CA TYR A 285 -27.41 -9.59 5.60
C TYR A 285 -26.57 -9.46 4.32
N MET A 286 -26.11 -8.25 3.98
CA MET A 286 -25.38 -7.95 2.74
C MET A 286 -24.09 -8.79 2.62
N GLU A 287 -23.30 -8.87 3.68
CA GLU A 287 -22.06 -9.65 3.75
C GLU A 287 -22.35 -11.15 3.63
N SER A 288 -23.37 -11.63 4.34
CA SER A 288 -23.81 -13.03 4.26
C SER A 288 -24.27 -13.43 2.86
N HIS A 289 -25.05 -12.57 2.18
CA HIS A 289 -25.46 -12.80 0.79
C HIS A 289 -24.25 -12.85 -0.14
N PHE A 290 -23.31 -11.91 0.00
CA PHE A 290 -22.10 -11.88 -0.82
C PHE A 290 -21.24 -13.13 -0.61
N LEU A 291 -20.88 -13.44 0.63
CA LEU A 291 -20.02 -14.58 0.97
C LEU A 291 -20.65 -15.92 0.63
N GLY A 292 -21.98 -16.06 0.75
CA GLY A 292 -22.72 -17.27 0.39
C GLY A 292 -22.66 -17.66 -1.08
N GLN A 293 -22.14 -16.79 -1.95
CA GLN A 293 -21.89 -17.10 -3.36
C GLN A 293 -20.50 -17.76 -3.56
N PHE A 294 -19.61 -17.70 -2.57
CA PHE A 294 -18.24 -18.23 -2.63
C PHE A 294 -18.01 -19.45 -1.73
N VAL A 295 -18.72 -19.52 -0.61
CA VAL A 295 -18.61 -20.57 0.40
C VAL A 295 -19.99 -20.99 0.89
N GLU A 296 -20.16 -22.29 1.16
CA GLU A 296 -21.44 -22.84 1.61
C GLU A 296 -21.56 -22.83 3.14
N VAL A 297 -20.46 -23.17 3.82
CA VAL A 297 -20.41 -23.35 5.29
C VAL A 297 -19.22 -22.61 5.91
N PRO A 298 -19.30 -22.22 7.20
CA PRO A 298 -18.21 -21.50 7.87
C PRO A 298 -16.87 -22.24 7.82
N ALA A 299 -16.87 -23.57 7.85
CA ALA A 299 -15.64 -24.38 7.83
C ALA A 299 -14.79 -24.23 6.55
N GLU A 300 -15.33 -23.64 5.49
CA GLU A 300 -14.60 -23.33 4.24
C GLU A 300 -13.85 -21.99 4.29
N LEU A 301 -14.14 -21.14 5.28
CA LEU A 301 -13.45 -19.88 5.48
C LEU A 301 -12.03 -20.11 6.00
N GLU A 302 -11.10 -19.26 5.57
CA GLU A 302 -9.70 -19.29 5.98
C GLU A 302 -9.49 -18.34 7.18
N PRO A 303 -9.36 -18.84 8.43
CA PRO A 303 -9.14 -17.98 9.58
C PRO A 303 -7.73 -17.36 9.50
N LYS A 304 -7.66 -16.04 9.67
CA LYS A 304 -6.42 -15.25 9.76
C LYS A 304 -6.24 -14.65 11.15
N ALA A 305 -5.24 -13.79 11.31
CA ALA A 305 -4.98 -13.02 12.53
C ALA A 305 -4.77 -13.92 13.76
N SER A 306 -3.85 -14.90 13.63
CA SER A 306 -3.55 -15.91 14.66
C SER A 306 -4.80 -16.68 15.10
N ASP A 307 -5.42 -17.42 14.17
CA ASP A 307 -6.67 -18.15 14.40
C ASP A 307 -7.77 -17.28 15.02
N CYS A 308 -7.90 -16.05 14.51
CA CYS A 308 -8.86 -15.05 14.96
C CYS A 308 -8.72 -14.66 16.44
N ARG A 309 -7.48 -14.60 16.94
CA ARG A 309 -7.14 -14.16 18.31
C ARG A 309 -6.57 -12.75 18.39
N ARG A 310 -6.28 -12.12 17.24
CA ARG A 310 -5.79 -10.75 17.13
C ARG A 310 -6.82 -9.86 16.43
N ILE A 311 -6.93 -8.62 16.89
CA ILE A 311 -7.76 -7.59 16.24
C ILE A 311 -6.81 -6.70 15.47
N LEU A 312 -6.96 -6.68 14.14
CA LEU A 312 -6.10 -5.90 13.22
C LEU A 312 -6.92 -4.87 12.42
N VAL A 313 -8.22 -4.78 12.67
CA VAL A 313 -9.12 -3.82 12.04
C VAL A 313 -10.22 -3.41 13.02
N TRP A 314 -10.60 -2.14 12.98
CA TRP A 314 -11.63 -1.55 13.83
C TRP A 314 -12.66 -0.80 13.00
N HIS A 315 -13.94 -1.06 13.28
CA HIS A 315 -15.07 -0.37 12.68
C HIS A 315 -15.30 0.99 13.36
N THR A 316 -14.31 1.88 13.25
CA THR A 316 -14.39 3.25 13.77
C THR A 316 -15.39 4.08 12.97
N LYS A 317 -16.00 5.07 13.63
CA LYS A 317 -16.87 6.06 12.98
C LYS A 317 -16.50 7.46 13.45
N THR A 318 -16.32 8.38 12.50
CA THR A 318 -16.10 9.78 12.83
C THR A 318 -17.42 10.46 13.17
N LYS A 319 -17.45 11.13 14.32
CA LYS A 319 -18.62 11.91 14.75
C LYS A 319 -18.91 13.02 13.75
N SER A 320 -20.18 13.21 13.40
CA SER A 320 -20.60 14.33 12.55
C SER A 320 -20.20 15.68 13.20
N PRO A 321 -19.53 16.58 12.46
CA PRO A 321 -19.09 17.85 13.03
C PRO A 321 -20.26 18.77 13.33
N ALA A 322 -20.18 19.49 14.45
CA ALA A 322 -21.20 20.45 14.87
C ALA A 322 -21.01 21.79 14.13
N LEU A 323 -21.64 21.95 12.97
CA LEU A 323 -21.50 23.11 12.09
C LEU A 323 -22.57 24.20 12.33
N TYR A 324 -22.96 24.45 13.59
CA TYR A 324 -24.01 25.43 13.90
C TYR A 324 -23.58 26.88 13.65
N ALA A 325 -22.30 27.19 13.86
CA ALA A 325 -21.74 28.52 13.62
C ALA A 325 -21.56 28.80 12.12
N GLU A 326 -21.23 27.77 11.33
CA GLU A 326 -21.06 27.87 9.87
C GLU A 326 -22.31 28.45 9.19
N LYS A 327 -23.50 27.99 9.62
CA LYS A 327 -24.79 28.47 9.10
C LYS A 327 -25.08 29.94 9.40
N LYS A 328 -24.35 30.56 10.32
CA LYS A 328 -24.52 31.96 10.74
C LYS A 328 -23.52 32.90 10.07
N LEU A 329 -22.52 32.37 9.35
CA LEU A 329 -21.53 33.19 8.67
C LEU A 329 -22.15 33.86 7.44
N THR A 330 -21.84 35.13 7.23
CA THR A 330 -22.21 35.88 6.02
C THR A 330 -21.40 35.45 4.80
N ARG A 331 -20.21 34.90 5.05
CA ARG A 331 -19.30 34.33 4.06
C ARG A 331 -18.90 32.91 4.52
N PRO A 332 -18.97 31.87 3.67
CA PRO A 332 -18.55 30.52 4.04
C PRO A 332 -17.11 30.51 4.59
N SER A 333 -16.86 29.77 5.68
CA SER A 333 -15.54 29.74 6.33
C SER A 333 -14.44 29.16 5.44
N ASN A 334 -14.83 28.39 4.43
CA ASN A 334 -13.95 27.78 3.43
C ASN A 334 -13.80 28.63 2.16
N SER A 335 -14.26 29.88 2.15
CA SER A 335 -14.04 30.77 1.00
C SER A 335 -12.55 30.95 0.76
N ASP A 336 -12.12 30.80 -0.50
CA ASP A 336 -10.72 30.89 -0.96
C ASP A 336 -9.76 29.85 -0.37
N MET A 337 -10.28 28.85 0.36
CA MET A 337 -9.47 27.75 0.87
C MET A 337 -9.26 26.70 -0.23
N GLU A 338 -8.02 26.25 -0.39
CA GLU A 338 -7.69 25.18 -1.34
C GLU A 338 -8.42 23.88 -0.93
N ILE A 339 -9.43 23.52 -1.71
CA ILE A 339 -10.00 22.18 -1.70
C ILE A 339 -8.96 21.28 -2.38
N ILE A 340 -8.05 20.68 -1.59
CA ILE A 340 -7.10 19.65 -2.06
C ILE A 340 -7.71 18.28 -1.83
#